data_AF-A0A9X8CGD8-F1
#
_entry.id   AF-A0A9X8CGD8-F1
#
_cell.length_a   1.000
_cell.length_b   1.000
_cell.length_c   1.000
_cell.angle_alpha   90.00
_cell.angle_beta   90.00
_cell.angle_gamma   90.00
#
_symmetry.space_group_name_H-M   'P 1'
#
loop_
_entity.id
_entity.type
_entity.pdbx_description
1 polymer ?
#
loop_
_entity_poly.entity_id
_entity_poly.type
_entity_poly.pdbx_seq_one_letter_code
_entity_poly.pdbx_strand_id
1 'polypeptide(L)'
;MRRNIYVHLDGISNSVLTKGLSHQDFDRYTIHRPKNLLLLDASELEGEYEAHTGFRVIRGQENVDRYLSNLNYNKRREIKWLDFEEYDTLKRLTANEIAEILYLSHMKMQLRSPFFYKLQNNYAFFETEQEVMKVYYRNIDEFYQSLSQKITDKVLYQLNANRSLFSKRYTNITPLPYDIVKELKSIMQEGTVFEFSQVGLDNGEYKIPVHVVEDNLRKIESNQLFLEEKVGVLIYQHQKMSWYFKTVDNPILF
;
A
#
# COMPACT_ATOMS: atom_id res chain seq x y z
N MET A 1 9.87 10.37 11.23
CA MET A 1 9.25 10.39 9.88
C MET A 1 7.77 10.80 10.01
N ARG A 2 7.48 12.11 9.97
CA ARG A 2 6.11 12.68 10.04
C ARG A 2 5.39 12.69 8.68
N ARG A 3 5.83 11.86 7.73
CA ARG A 3 5.23 11.80 6.39
C ARG A 3 3.79 11.31 6.50
N ASN A 4 2.86 11.99 5.86
CA ASN A 4 1.46 11.58 5.79
C ASN A 4 1.31 10.35 4.90
N ILE A 5 0.17 9.67 5.01
CA ILE A 5 -0.18 8.55 4.14
C ILE A 5 -1.28 9.03 3.20
N TYR A 6 -1.04 8.94 1.90
CA TYR A 6 -2.08 9.12 0.89
C TYR A 6 -2.56 7.77 0.40
N VAL A 7 -3.86 7.69 0.12
CA VAL A 7 -4.53 6.52 -0.45
C VAL A 7 -5.57 6.99 -1.45
N HIS A 8 -5.55 6.43 -2.67
CA HIS A 8 -6.65 6.48 -3.60
C HIS A 8 -7.00 5.05 -4.06
N LEU A 9 -8.25 4.65 -3.85
CA LEU A 9 -8.77 3.31 -4.15
C LEU A 9 -9.70 3.36 -5.37
N ASP A 10 -9.34 2.65 -6.43
CA ASP A 10 -10.25 2.37 -7.54
C ASP A 10 -11.05 1.09 -7.21
N GLY A 11 -12.34 1.27 -6.93
CA GLY A 11 -13.24 0.18 -6.55
C GLY A 11 -13.72 -0.69 -7.70
N ILE A 12 -13.50 -0.28 -8.96
CA ILE A 12 -13.84 -1.06 -10.15
C ILE A 12 -12.70 -2.04 -10.43
N SER A 13 -11.47 -1.57 -10.39
CA SER A 13 -10.30 -2.40 -10.66
C SER A 13 -9.68 -3.06 -9.43
N ASN A 14 -10.14 -2.73 -8.23
CA ASN A 14 -9.48 -3.02 -6.95
C ASN A 14 -7.99 -2.62 -6.97
N SER A 15 -7.70 -1.44 -7.52
CA SER A 15 -6.34 -0.89 -7.48
C SER A 15 -6.23 0.15 -6.40
N VAL A 16 -5.10 0.18 -5.71
CA VAL A 16 -4.84 1.16 -4.66
C VAL A 16 -3.53 1.88 -4.98
N LEU A 17 -3.64 3.18 -5.18
CA LEU A 17 -2.51 4.09 -5.29
C LEU A 17 -2.21 4.66 -3.90
N THR A 18 -0.96 4.60 -3.47
CA THR A 18 -0.55 5.08 -2.16
C THR A 18 0.75 5.87 -2.24
N LYS A 19 0.91 6.80 -1.29
CA LYS A 19 2.18 7.46 -1.01
C LYS A 19 2.41 7.41 0.50
N GLY A 20 3.60 7.02 0.93
CA GLY A 20 3.91 6.75 2.35
C GLY A 20 3.76 5.28 2.77
N LEU A 21 3.36 4.41 1.83
CA LEU A 21 3.60 2.97 1.86
C LEU A 21 4.60 2.61 0.75
N SER A 22 5.38 1.56 0.94
CA SER A 22 6.35 1.04 -0.04
C SER A 22 6.36 -0.49 -0.12
N HIS A 23 7.18 -1.05 -1.00
CA HIS A 23 7.42 -2.50 -1.07
C HIS A 23 7.80 -3.12 0.27
N GLN A 24 8.49 -2.40 1.17
CA GLN A 24 8.82 -2.93 2.50
C GLN A 24 7.58 -3.06 3.38
N ASP A 25 6.63 -2.14 3.25
CA ASP A 25 5.35 -2.24 3.97
C ASP A 25 4.49 -3.37 3.38
N PHE A 26 4.47 -3.51 2.06
CA PHE A 26 3.84 -4.66 1.40
C PHE A 26 4.47 -5.97 1.89
N ASP A 27 5.80 -6.06 1.87
CA ASP A 27 6.61 -7.18 2.35
C ASP A 27 6.65 -7.29 3.88
N ARG A 28 5.94 -6.46 4.63
CA ARG A 28 5.81 -6.63 6.08
C ARG A 28 4.41 -7.05 6.46
N TYR A 29 3.41 -6.44 5.84
CA TYR A 29 2.02 -6.51 6.30
C TYR A 29 1.12 -7.41 5.45
N THR A 30 1.57 -7.82 4.25
CA THR A 30 0.79 -8.75 3.42
C THR A 30 0.74 -10.13 4.07
N ILE A 31 -0.47 -10.68 4.23
CA ILE A 31 -0.68 -12.02 4.82
C ILE A 31 -0.34 -13.08 3.79
N HIS A 32 -0.99 -13.02 2.63
CA HIS A 32 -0.79 -14.02 1.59
C HIS A 32 0.39 -13.60 0.73
N ARG A 33 1.57 -14.04 1.15
CA ARG A 33 2.80 -13.75 0.42
C ARG A 33 2.81 -14.44 -0.94
N PRO A 34 3.27 -13.74 -1.99
CA PRO A 34 3.45 -14.36 -3.29
C PRO A 34 4.58 -15.39 -3.20
N LYS A 35 4.35 -16.56 -3.79
CA LYS A 35 5.34 -17.65 -3.85
C LYS A 35 6.20 -17.58 -5.11
N ASN A 36 5.66 -17.00 -6.18
CA ASN A 36 6.39 -16.80 -7.43
C ASN A 36 6.05 -15.43 -8.00
N LEU A 37 7.04 -14.80 -8.62
CA LEU A 37 6.92 -13.48 -9.23
C LEU A 37 7.30 -13.55 -10.70
N LEU A 38 6.46 -12.96 -11.56
CA LEU A 38 6.79 -12.60 -12.93
C LEU A 38 7.28 -11.15 -12.91
N LEU A 39 8.55 -10.94 -13.22
CA LEU A 39 9.19 -9.63 -13.21
C LEU A 39 8.84 -8.88 -14.50
N LEU A 40 8.25 -7.70 -14.35
CA LEU A 40 7.68 -6.96 -15.47
C LEU A 40 8.66 -5.93 -16.06
N ASP A 41 9.83 -5.75 -15.46
CA ASP A 41 10.90 -4.92 -16.00
C ASP A 41 11.83 -5.72 -16.91
N ALA A 42 11.96 -5.25 -18.14
CA ALA A 42 12.86 -5.82 -19.13
C ALA A 42 14.34 -5.59 -18.75
N SER A 43 14.62 -4.60 -17.89
CA SER A 43 15.98 -4.31 -17.40
C SER A 43 16.41 -5.21 -16.23
N GLU A 44 15.49 -6.05 -15.73
CA GLU A 44 15.74 -6.90 -14.58
C GLU A 44 16.79 -7.98 -14.92
N LEU A 45 17.68 -8.24 -13.97
CA LEU A 45 18.74 -9.24 -14.11
C LEU A 45 18.55 -10.40 -13.14
N GLU A 46 17.71 -10.22 -12.12
CA GLU A 46 17.36 -11.26 -11.17
C GLU A 46 16.46 -12.34 -11.79
N GLY A 47 16.41 -13.51 -11.13
CA GLY A 47 15.54 -14.60 -11.52
C GLY A 47 15.97 -15.39 -12.77
N GLU A 48 15.12 -16.31 -13.18
CA GLU A 48 15.30 -17.19 -14.33
C GLU A 48 14.57 -16.62 -15.56
N TYR A 49 15.16 -16.71 -16.75
CA TYR A 49 14.51 -16.28 -17.99
C TYR A 49 13.53 -17.35 -18.49
N GLU A 50 12.27 -16.98 -18.70
CA GLU A 50 11.24 -17.84 -19.26
C GLU A 50 11.10 -17.58 -20.77
N ALA A 51 11.43 -18.58 -21.59
CA ALA A 51 11.62 -18.40 -23.02
C ALA A 51 10.32 -18.17 -23.82
N HIS A 52 9.18 -18.70 -23.36
CA HIS A 52 7.91 -18.57 -24.06
C HIS A 52 7.34 -17.16 -23.95
N THR A 53 7.48 -16.55 -22.79
CA THR A 53 6.92 -15.24 -22.44
C THR A 53 7.94 -14.10 -22.59
N GLY A 54 9.24 -14.41 -22.49
CA GLY A 54 10.32 -13.43 -22.52
C GLY A 54 10.52 -12.65 -21.22
N PHE A 55 9.79 -13.00 -20.15
CA PHE A 55 9.95 -12.39 -18.84
C PHE A 55 10.94 -13.16 -17.97
N ARG A 56 11.42 -12.49 -16.92
CA ARG A 56 12.15 -13.14 -15.83
C ARG A 56 11.20 -13.55 -14.73
N VAL A 57 11.50 -14.66 -14.06
CA VAL A 57 10.69 -15.20 -12.97
C VAL A 57 11.53 -15.47 -11.73
N ILE A 58 10.91 -15.28 -10.57
CA ILE A 58 11.44 -15.72 -9.28
C ILE A 58 10.49 -16.77 -8.75
N ARG A 59 11.02 -17.94 -8.38
CA ARG A 59 10.21 -19.11 -8.02
C ARG A 59 10.50 -19.58 -6.61
N GLY A 60 9.44 -19.95 -5.90
CA GLY A 60 9.50 -20.40 -4.52
C GLY A 60 9.57 -19.25 -3.52
N GLN A 61 8.83 -19.40 -2.43
CA GLN A 61 8.68 -18.39 -1.38
C GLN A 61 10.02 -17.84 -0.89
N GLU A 62 11.00 -18.70 -0.61
CA GLU A 62 12.30 -18.28 -0.09
C GLU A 62 13.05 -17.33 -1.04
N ASN A 63 13.01 -17.60 -2.34
CA ASN A 63 13.67 -16.75 -3.34
C ASN A 63 12.91 -15.42 -3.51
N VAL A 64 11.57 -15.45 -3.41
CA VAL A 64 10.75 -14.24 -3.43
C VAL A 64 11.04 -13.36 -2.22
N ASP A 65 11.07 -13.93 -1.01
CA ASP A 65 11.39 -13.20 0.22
C ASP A 65 12.79 -12.59 0.15
N ARG A 66 13.76 -13.36 -0.36
CA ARG A 66 15.14 -12.87 -0.57
C ARG A 66 15.18 -11.71 -1.56
N TYR A 67 14.45 -11.81 -2.68
CA TYR A 67 14.37 -10.74 -3.67
C TYR A 67 13.76 -9.47 -3.07
N LEU A 68 12.57 -9.58 -2.45
CA LEU A 68 11.87 -8.45 -1.86
C LEU A 68 12.67 -7.77 -0.73
N SER A 69 13.36 -8.56 0.10
CA SER A 69 14.24 -8.05 1.16
C SER A 69 15.47 -7.32 0.63
N ASN A 70 15.95 -7.69 -0.56
CA ASN A 70 17.15 -7.09 -1.18
C ASN A 70 16.84 -5.85 -2.02
N LEU A 71 15.57 -5.51 -2.23
CA LEU A 71 15.16 -4.27 -2.88
C LEU A 71 15.70 -3.08 -2.05
N ASN A 72 16.71 -2.41 -2.60
CA ASN A 72 17.37 -1.30 -1.94
C ASN A 72 16.86 0.03 -2.50
N TYR A 73 16.30 0.89 -1.64
CA TYR A 73 15.85 2.24 -2.00
C TYR A 73 16.91 3.10 -2.71
N ASN A 74 18.19 2.86 -2.45
CA ASN A 74 19.29 3.66 -3.00
C ASN A 74 19.47 3.44 -4.52
N LYS A 75 18.91 2.36 -5.08
CA LYS A 75 18.82 2.17 -6.52
C LYS A 75 17.42 2.64 -6.94
N ARG A 76 17.31 3.91 -7.33
CA ARG A 76 16.10 4.49 -7.95
C ARG A 76 15.75 3.70 -9.20
N ARG A 77 14.96 2.66 -9.06
CA ARG A 77 14.42 1.86 -10.16
C ARG A 77 12.97 1.56 -9.83
N GLU A 78 12.13 1.59 -10.85
CA GLU A 78 10.75 1.14 -10.70
C GLU A 78 10.73 -0.35 -10.33
N ILE A 79 9.92 -0.72 -9.35
CA ILE A 79 9.66 -2.11 -9.01
C ILE A 79 8.34 -2.49 -9.65
N LYS A 80 8.34 -3.53 -10.49
CA LYS A 80 7.10 -4.01 -11.09
C LYS A 80 7.11 -5.52 -11.28
N TRP A 81 6.08 -6.16 -10.75
CA TRP A 81 5.90 -7.61 -10.81
C TRP A 81 4.41 -7.97 -10.68
N LEU A 82 4.05 -9.16 -11.13
CA LEU A 82 2.79 -9.81 -10.76
C LEU A 82 3.09 -11.21 -10.25
N ASP A 83 2.28 -11.74 -9.34
CA ASP A 83 2.50 -13.09 -8.82
C ASP A 83 1.89 -14.16 -9.74
N PHE A 84 2.26 -15.42 -9.54
CA PHE A 84 1.59 -16.54 -10.20
C PHE A 84 1.69 -17.80 -9.33
N GLU A 85 0.70 -18.69 -9.45
CA GLU A 85 0.66 -19.92 -8.64
C GLU A 85 1.60 -20.99 -9.20
N GLU A 86 1.46 -21.32 -10.50
CA GLU A 86 2.08 -22.50 -11.10
C GLU A 86 2.96 -22.14 -12.31
N TYR A 87 4.24 -22.52 -12.29
CA TYR A 87 5.20 -22.16 -13.35
C TYR A 87 4.79 -22.66 -14.75
N ASP A 88 4.23 -23.86 -14.86
CA ASP A 88 3.84 -24.43 -16.16
C ASP A 88 2.69 -23.67 -16.83
N THR A 89 1.99 -22.79 -16.10
CA THR A 89 0.95 -21.92 -16.68
C THR A 89 1.53 -20.86 -17.61
N LEU A 90 2.77 -20.40 -17.35
CA LEU A 90 3.45 -19.40 -18.17
C LEU A 90 3.63 -19.88 -19.61
N LYS A 91 4.06 -21.14 -19.77
CA LYS A 91 4.24 -21.79 -21.08
C LYS A 91 2.94 -21.96 -21.88
N ARG A 92 1.78 -21.79 -21.23
CA ARG A 92 0.46 -21.90 -21.84
C ARG A 92 -0.19 -20.55 -22.08
N LEU A 93 0.47 -19.44 -21.74
CA LEU A 93 -0.04 -18.11 -22.08
C LEU A 93 -0.10 -17.94 -23.59
N THR A 94 -1.19 -17.36 -24.08
CA THR A 94 -1.33 -16.99 -25.49
C THR A 94 -0.58 -15.69 -25.78
N ALA A 95 -0.30 -15.43 -27.05
CA ALA A 95 0.28 -14.15 -27.47
C ALA A 95 -0.55 -12.94 -26.99
N ASN A 96 -1.88 -13.05 -26.96
CA ASN A 96 -2.76 -12.00 -26.45
C ASN A 96 -2.60 -11.79 -24.94
N GLU A 97 -2.52 -12.86 -24.15
CA GLU A 97 -2.30 -12.74 -22.70
C GLU A 97 -0.92 -12.13 -22.40
N ILE A 98 0.12 -12.51 -23.15
CA ILE A 98 1.46 -11.90 -23.04
C ILE A 98 1.40 -10.41 -23.41
N ALA A 99 0.69 -10.04 -24.48
CA ALA A 99 0.50 -8.64 -24.88
C ALA A 99 -0.25 -7.83 -23.82
N GLU A 100 -1.27 -8.42 -23.17
CA GLU A 100 -1.98 -7.78 -22.06
C GLU A 100 -1.06 -7.56 -20.84
N ILE A 101 -0.17 -8.51 -20.51
CA ILE A 101 0.83 -8.34 -19.45
C ILE A 101 1.85 -7.25 -19.83
N LEU A 102 2.31 -7.20 -21.07
CA LEU A 102 3.22 -6.14 -21.55
C LEU A 102 2.57 -4.76 -21.48
N TYR A 103 1.31 -4.64 -21.88
CA TYR A 103 0.53 -3.42 -21.73
C TYR A 103 0.41 -3.02 -20.26
N LEU A 104 0.04 -3.97 -19.39
CA LEU A 104 -0.07 -3.74 -17.95
C LEU A 104 1.26 -3.27 -17.34
N SER A 105 2.39 -3.87 -17.75
CA SER A 105 3.74 -3.47 -17.33
C SER A 105 4.08 -2.04 -17.76
N HIS A 106 3.75 -1.66 -18.98
CA HIS A 106 4.11 -0.36 -19.54
C HIS A 106 3.20 0.77 -19.03
N MET A 107 1.89 0.55 -19.13
CA MET A 107 0.87 1.55 -18.81
C MET A 107 0.51 1.59 -17.33
N LYS A 108 0.90 0.57 -16.54
CA LYS A 108 0.51 0.41 -15.12
C LYS A 108 -1.01 0.41 -14.94
N MET A 109 -1.70 -0.04 -16.01
CA MET A 109 -3.15 -0.09 -16.18
C MET A 109 -3.52 -1.34 -16.98
N GLN A 110 -4.61 -1.98 -16.59
CA GLN A 110 -5.13 -3.15 -17.30
C GLN A 110 -5.89 -2.75 -18.57
N LEU A 111 -5.85 -3.60 -19.60
CA LEU A 111 -6.78 -3.49 -20.74
C LEU A 111 -8.18 -4.03 -20.38
N ARG A 112 -8.20 -5.19 -19.72
CA ARG A 112 -9.43 -5.89 -19.32
C ARG A 112 -9.44 -6.16 -17.83
N SER A 113 -8.46 -6.92 -17.36
CA SER A 113 -8.31 -7.33 -15.97
C SER A 113 -6.83 -7.32 -15.61
N PRO A 114 -6.45 -6.89 -14.39
CA PRO A 114 -5.10 -7.08 -13.86
C PRO A 114 -4.89 -8.54 -13.38
N PHE A 115 -5.94 -9.36 -13.40
CA PHE A 115 -5.98 -10.72 -12.91
C PHE A 115 -6.18 -11.71 -14.07
N PHE A 116 -5.15 -12.52 -14.31
CA PHE A 116 -5.08 -13.50 -15.38
C PHE A 116 -5.51 -14.88 -14.88
N TYR A 117 -6.50 -15.48 -15.54
CA TYR A 117 -7.05 -16.77 -15.13
C TYR A 117 -6.00 -17.88 -15.12
N LYS A 118 -5.08 -17.94 -16.09
CA LYS A 118 -4.05 -18.99 -16.10
C LYS A 118 -3.02 -18.82 -14.99
N LEU A 119 -2.68 -17.58 -14.63
CA LEU A 119 -1.67 -17.28 -13.62
C LEU A 119 -2.22 -17.41 -12.20
N GLN A 120 -3.54 -17.24 -12.04
CA GLN A 120 -4.20 -17.17 -10.72
C GLN A 120 -3.56 -16.13 -9.79
N ASN A 121 -3.03 -15.04 -10.37
CA ASN A 121 -2.31 -14.00 -9.64
C ASN A 121 -3.22 -13.27 -8.66
N ASN A 122 -2.75 -12.99 -7.44
CA ASN A 122 -3.47 -12.22 -6.43
C ASN A 122 -3.10 -10.73 -6.45
N TYR A 123 -1.94 -10.40 -7.03
CA TYR A 123 -1.37 -9.07 -7.04
C TYR A 123 -0.83 -8.70 -8.41
N ALA A 124 -0.91 -7.40 -8.72
CA ALA A 124 -0.01 -6.76 -9.68
C ALA A 124 0.54 -5.51 -8.99
N PHE A 125 1.85 -5.46 -8.83
CA PHE A 125 2.55 -4.50 -7.98
C PHE A 125 3.38 -3.55 -8.85
N PHE A 126 3.30 -2.26 -8.54
CA PHE A 126 4.08 -1.20 -9.16
C PHE A 126 4.54 -0.22 -8.08
N GLU A 127 5.82 0.08 -8.02
CA GLU A 127 6.37 1.17 -7.21
C GLU A 127 7.29 2.03 -8.07
N THR A 128 7.03 3.33 -8.06
CA THR A 128 7.80 4.32 -8.82
C THR A 128 9.01 4.79 -8.02
N GLU A 129 9.97 5.45 -8.68
CA GLU A 129 11.12 6.06 -8.03
C GLU A 129 10.77 7.18 -7.03
N GLN A 130 9.54 7.70 -7.07
CA GLN A 130 9.06 8.77 -6.19
C GLN A 130 8.29 8.24 -4.96
N GLU A 131 8.50 6.97 -4.58
CA GLU A 131 7.80 6.30 -3.46
C GLU A 131 6.27 6.30 -3.61
N VAL A 132 5.77 6.34 -4.85
CA VAL A 132 4.36 6.13 -5.16
C VAL A 132 4.19 4.66 -5.54
N MET A 133 3.35 3.96 -4.79
CA MET A 133 3.07 2.54 -4.95
C MET A 133 1.63 2.36 -5.44
N LYS A 134 1.45 1.59 -6.50
CA LYS A 134 0.15 1.13 -7.00
C LYS A 134 0.10 -0.39 -6.93
N VAL A 135 -0.91 -0.94 -6.26
CA VAL A 135 -1.09 -2.39 -6.17
C VAL A 135 -2.53 -2.74 -6.54
N TYR A 136 -2.68 -3.72 -7.41
CA TYR A 136 -3.95 -4.38 -7.68
C TYR A 136 -4.10 -5.54 -6.69
N TYR A 137 -5.24 -5.61 -6.00
CA TYR A 137 -5.54 -6.64 -5.03
C TYR A 137 -6.72 -7.50 -5.51
N ARG A 138 -6.50 -8.82 -5.67
CA ARG A 138 -7.62 -9.73 -5.96
C ARG A 138 -8.61 -9.73 -4.81
N ASN A 139 -8.11 -9.69 -3.58
CA ASN A 139 -8.88 -9.46 -2.37
C ASN A 139 -8.48 -8.12 -1.73
N ILE A 140 -9.35 -7.12 -1.85
CA ILE A 140 -9.10 -5.77 -1.33
C ILE A 140 -8.99 -5.72 0.21
N ASP A 141 -9.51 -6.72 0.93
CA ASP A 141 -9.41 -6.75 2.40
C ASP A 141 -7.94 -6.86 2.88
N GLU A 142 -7.04 -7.42 2.06
CA GLU A 142 -5.61 -7.43 2.37
C GLU A 142 -5.00 -6.03 2.42
N PHE A 143 -5.50 -5.11 1.58
CA PHE A 143 -5.09 -3.72 1.66
C PHE A 143 -5.55 -3.06 2.97
N TYR A 144 -6.82 -3.24 3.37
CA TYR A 144 -7.31 -2.64 4.61
C TYR A 144 -6.54 -3.12 5.83
N GLN A 145 -6.18 -4.41 5.86
CA GLN A 145 -5.35 -4.97 6.90
C GLN A 145 -3.93 -4.39 6.90
N SER A 146 -3.31 -4.29 5.71
CA SER A 146 -1.98 -3.69 5.56
C SER A 146 -1.94 -2.24 6.02
N LEU A 147 -2.90 -1.43 5.57
CA LEU A 147 -3.03 -0.04 5.99
C LEU A 147 -3.26 0.06 7.50
N SER A 148 -4.09 -0.82 8.07
CA SER A 148 -4.36 -0.84 9.50
C SER A 148 -3.09 -1.05 10.34
N GLN A 149 -2.26 -2.03 9.93
CA GLN A 149 -0.98 -2.31 10.58
C GLN A 149 0.00 -1.15 10.41
N LYS A 150 0.08 -0.56 9.20
CA LYS A 150 0.92 0.61 8.93
C LYS A 150 0.57 1.80 9.82
N ILE A 151 -0.72 2.13 9.94
CA ILE A 151 -1.20 3.23 10.78
C ILE A 151 -0.85 2.96 12.25
N THR A 152 -1.11 1.73 12.73
CA THR A 152 -0.78 1.30 14.09
C THR A 152 0.71 1.50 14.39
N ASP A 153 1.59 0.94 13.56
CA ASP A 153 3.04 1.04 13.75
C ASP A 153 3.53 2.48 13.71
N LYS A 154 2.92 3.31 12.85
CA LYS A 154 3.27 4.72 12.74
C LYS A 154 2.87 5.49 14.00
N VAL A 155 1.68 5.26 14.55
CA VAL A 155 1.25 5.87 15.82
C VAL A 155 2.12 5.39 16.97
N LEU A 156 2.38 4.08 17.05
CA LEU A 156 3.27 3.50 18.05
C LEU A 156 4.66 4.14 18.02
N TYR A 157 5.23 4.31 16.81
CA TYR A 157 6.48 5.01 16.63
C TYR A 157 6.41 6.45 17.12
N GLN A 158 5.38 7.23 16.73
CA GLN A 158 5.26 8.64 17.13
C GLN A 158 5.11 8.84 18.64
N LEU A 159 4.37 7.96 19.33
CA LEU A 159 4.20 8.01 20.79
C LEU A 159 5.49 7.69 21.56
N ASN A 160 6.41 6.96 20.93
CA ASN A 160 7.67 6.53 21.55
C ASN A 160 8.92 7.27 21.00
N ALA A 161 8.82 8.01 19.89
CA ALA A 161 9.95 8.64 19.20
C ALA A 161 10.72 9.69 20.02
N ASN A 162 10.04 10.40 20.92
CA ASN A 162 10.65 11.47 21.74
C ASN A 162 11.02 11.01 23.17
N ARG A 163 11.02 9.70 23.45
CA ARG A 163 11.36 9.19 24.78
C ARG A 163 12.87 9.05 24.93
N SER A 164 13.38 9.49 26.08
CA SER A 164 14.77 9.25 26.48
C SER A 164 15.07 7.75 26.47
N LEU A 165 16.24 7.37 25.95
CA LEU A 165 16.74 5.98 25.87
C LEU A 165 16.77 5.26 27.23
N PHE A 166 16.65 5.99 28.34
CA PHE A 166 16.62 5.46 29.71
C PHE A 166 15.20 5.24 30.26
N SER A 167 14.14 5.61 29.52
CA SER A 167 12.76 5.40 29.95
C SER A 167 12.32 3.95 29.69
N LYS A 168 12.10 3.17 30.76
CA LYS A 168 11.66 1.75 30.69
C LYS A 168 10.18 1.55 30.35
N ARG A 169 9.39 2.61 30.17
CA ARG A 169 7.95 2.48 29.87
C ARG A 169 7.72 2.78 28.39
N TYR A 170 7.50 1.74 27.58
CA TYR A 170 6.98 1.88 26.23
C TYR A 170 5.46 2.03 26.31
N THR A 171 4.90 2.97 25.55
CA THR A 171 3.45 2.99 25.35
C THR A 171 3.14 1.95 24.30
N ASN A 172 2.44 0.90 24.72
CA ASN A 172 1.81 -0.05 23.81
C ASN A 172 0.42 0.47 23.43
N ILE A 173 -0.02 0.13 22.23
CA ILE A 173 -1.34 0.47 21.73
C ILE A 173 -2.01 -0.81 21.22
N THR A 174 -3.33 -0.88 21.32
CA THR A 174 -4.10 -1.93 20.62
C THR A 174 -3.98 -1.67 19.11
N PRO A 175 -3.82 -2.70 18.27
CA PRO A 175 -3.87 -2.52 16.83
C PRO A 175 -5.16 -1.86 16.37
N LEU A 176 -5.08 -1.01 15.36
CA LEU A 176 -6.25 -0.50 14.67
C LEU A 176 -7.05 -1.70 14.09
N PRO A 177 -8.37 -1.83 14.37
CA PRO A 177 -9.18 -2.83 13.71
C PRO A 177 -9.30 -2.53 12.22
N TYR A 178 -9.08 -3.53 11.36
CA TYR A 178 -9.16 -3.33 9.91
C TYR A 178 -10.59 -2.98 9.45
N ASP A 179 -11.63 -3.38 10.20
CA ASP A 179 -13.02 -3.01 9.93
C ASP A 179 -13.22 -1.49 9.93
N ILE A 180 -12.56 -0.76 10.83
CA ILE A 180 -12.59 0.72 10.83
C ILE A 180 -11.98 1.25 9.55
N VAL A 181 -10.89 0.66 9.05
CA VAL A 181 -10.26 1.07 7.79
C VAL A 181 -11.16 0.75 6.59
N LYS A 182 -11.85 -0.39 6.63
CA LYS A 182 -12.81 -0.82 5.61
C LYS A 182 -14.02 0.13 5.52
N GLU A 183 -14.50 0.65 6.64
CA GLU A 183 -15.54 1.68 6.68
C GLU A 183 -15.11 2.98 5.98
N LEU A 184 -13.81 3.27 5.91
CA LEU A 184 -13.27 4.44 5.19
C LEU A 184 -13.15 4.22 3.68
N LYS A 185 -13.60 3.08 3.13
CA LYS A 185 -13.49 2.75 1.70
C LYS A 185 -13.95 3.91 0.82
N SER A 186 -15.18 4.39 1.00
CA SER A 186 -15.75 5.43 0.13
C SER A 186 -14.93 6.72 0.17
N ILE A 187 -14.39 7.09 1.33
CA ILE A 187 -13.53 8.28 1.47
C ILE A 187 -12.21 8.06 0.70
N MET A 188 -11.62 6.87 0.81
CA MET A 188 -10.41 6.51 0.07
C MET A 188 -10.62 6.44 -1.45
N GLN A 189 -11.85 6.27 -1.94
CA GLN A 189 -12.16 6.36 -3.37
C GLN A 189 -12.07 7.80 -3.90
N GLU A 190 -12.26 8.80 -3.03
CA GLU A 190 -12.12 10.22 -3.39
C GLU A 190 -10.67 10.72 -3.24
N GLY A 191 -9.69 9.85 -2.94
CA GLY A 191 -8.31 10.25 -2.69
C GLY A 191 -8.12 10.92 -1.33
N THR A 192 -7.62 10.17 -0.36
CA THR A 192 -7.54 10.56 1.05
C THR A 192 -6.11 10.74 1.54
N VAL A 193 -5.91 11.69 2.45
CA VAL A 193 -4.68 11.84 3.25
C VAL A 193 -4.96 11.62 4.73
N PHE A 194 -4.22 10.70 5.34
CA PHE A 194 -4.10 10.51 6.79
C PHE A 194 -2.94 11.35 7.31
N GLU A 195 -3.25 12.36 8.12
CA GLU A 195 -2.29 13.32 8.62
C GLU A 195 -1.68 12.88 9.97
N PHE A 196 -0.36 12.76 10.02
CA PHE A 196 0.36 12.32 11.21
C PHE A 196 1.26 13.41 11.81
N SER A 197 0.69 14.61 12.00
CA SER A 197 1.38 15.79 12.54
C SER A 197 1.40 15.86 14.06
N GLN A 198 0.45 15.20 14.75
CA GLN A 198 0.34 15.24 16.21
C GLN A 198 1.56 14.64 16.91
N VAL A 199 2.09 15.35 17.91
CA VAL A 199 3.19 14.87 18.74
C VAL A 199 2.66 14.41 20.10
N GLY A 200 2.86 13.13 20.43
CA GLY A 200 2.39 12.57 21.70
C GLY A 200 0.86 12.49 21.79
N LEU A 201 0.35 12.32 23.00
CA LEU A 201 -1.09 12.32 23.28
C LEU A 201 -1.57 13.73 23.63
N ASP A 202 -2.73 14.10 23.09
CA ASP A 202 -3.49 15.30 23.45
C ASP A 202 -4.73 14.85 24.23
N ASN A 203 -4.84 15.24 25.51
CA ASN A 203 -5.93 14.81 26.40
C ASN A 203 -6.18 13.29 26.42
N GLY A 204 -5.11 12.49 26.30
CA GLY A 204 -5.18 11.02 26.27
C GLY A 204 -5.57 10.43 24.92
N GLU A 205 -5.62 11.23 23.86
CA GLU A 205 -5.96 10.81 22.50
C GLU A 205 -4.81 11.07 21.52
N TYR A 206 -4.65 10.17 20.55
CA TYR A 206 -3.87 10.42 19.35
C TYR A 206 -4.82 10.61 18.17
N LYS A 207 -4.82 11.81 17.57
CA LYS A 207 -5.76 12.19 16.51
C LYS A 207 -5.04 12.22 15.17
N ILE A 208 -5.62 11.53 14.19
CA ILE A 208 -5.18 11.52 12.79
C ILE A 208 -6.30 12.18 11.98
N PRO A 209 -6.18 13.48 11.65
CA PRO A 209 -7.06 14.12 10.69
C PRO A 209 -7.07 13.36 9.36
N VAL A 210 -8.26 13.23 8.78
CA VAL A 210 -8.47 12.60 7.48
C VAL A 210 -9.04 13.66 6.54
N HIS A 211 -8.33 13.90 5.44
CA HIS A 211 -8.65 14.91 4.44
C HIS A 211 -8.89 14.27 3.08
N VAL A 212 -9.84 14.78 2.31
CA VAL A 212 -10.02 14.42 0.89
C VAL A 212 -9.24 15.41 0.04
N VAL A 213 -8.39 14.90 -0.86
CA VAL A 213 -7.49 15.68 -1.72
C VAL A 213 -7.58 15.31 -3.20
N GLU A 214 -8.51 14.41 -3.56
CA GLU A 214 -8.72 13.90 -4.92
C GLU A 214 -7.47 13.17 -5.47
N ASP A 215 -7.29 13.21 -6.79
CA ASP A 215 -6.19 12.56 -7.52
C ASP A 215 -4.89 13.36 -7.53
N ASN A 216 -4.83 14.46 -6.78
CA ASN A 216 -3.74 15.40 -6.91
C ASN A 216 -2.57 15.07 -5.95
N LEU A 217 -1.76 14.10 -6.36
CA LEU A 217 -0.54 13.70 -5.63
C LEU A 217 0.44 14.86 -5.36
N ARG A 218 0.42 15.93 -6.17
CA ARG A 218 1.29 17.11 -5.97
C ARG A 218 0.90 17.90 -4.72
N LYS A 219 -0.38 17.87 -4.31
CA LYS A 219 -0.86 18.55 -3.11
C LYS A 219 -0.31 17.94 -1.81
N ILE A 220 0.13 16.68 -1.83
CA ILE A 220 0.73 16.00 -0.67
C ILE A 220 2.11 16.60 -0.32
N GLU A 221 2.81 17.16 -1.31
CA GLU A 221 4.17 17.72 -1.14
C GLU A 221 4.15 19.18 -0.68
N SER A 222 3.10 19.92 -1.06
CA SER A 222 2.82 21.22 -0.48
C SER A 222 2.23 21.02 0.92
N ASN A 223 2.77 21.68 1.95
CA ASN A 223 2.22 21.69 3.32
C ASN A 223 0.80 22.34 3.41
N GLN A 224 -0.01 22.32 2.35
CA GLN A 224 -1.29 22.97 2.18
C GLN A 224 -2.50 22.09 2.50
N LEU A 225 -2.30 20.95 3.19
CA LEU A 225 -3.40 20.04 3.57
C LEU A 225 -4.49 20.73 4.41
N PHE A 226 -4.18 21.85 5.07
CA PHE A 226 -5.15 22.65 5.81
C PHE A 226 -6.19 23.37 4.94
N LEU A 227 -5.99 23.41 3.61
CA LEU A 227 -6.96 23.96 2.65
C LEU A 227 -7.93 22.90 2.10
N GLU A 228 -7.69 21.63 2.41
CA GLU A 228 -8.43 20.51 1.85
C GLU A 228 -9.62 20.13 2.75
N GLU A 229 -10.60 19.41 2.21
CA GLU A 229 -11.81 19.07 2.95
C GLU A 229 -11.50 18.05 4.05
N LYS A 230 -11.63 18.48 5.31
CA LYS A 230 -11.54 17.60 6.46
C LYS A 230 -12.85 16.85 6.68
N VAL A 231 -12.86 15.58 6.30
CA VAL A 231 -14.03 14.69 6.41
C VAL A 231 -14.15 13.99 7.76
N GLY A 232 -13.05 13.86 8.49
CA GLY A 232 -13.07 13.17 9.78
C GLY A 232 -11.76 13.15 10.53
N VAL A 233 -11.75 12.38 11.61
CA VAL A 233 -10.59 12.14 12.45
C VAL A 233 -10.60 10.68 12.90
N LEU A 234 -9.54 9.96 12.61
CA LEU A 234 -9.27 8.65 13.19
C LEU A 234 -8.56 8.84 14.54
N ILE A 235 -9.14 8.29 15.61
CA ILE A 235 -8.72 8.57 16.97
C ILE A 235 -8.35 7.28 17.69
N TYR A 236 -7.16 7.28 18.30
CA TYR A 236 -6.78 6.30 19.32
C TYR A 236 -6.96 6.90 20.71
N GLN A 237 -7.79 6.28 21.55
CA GLN A 237 -8.03 6.70 22.93
C GLN A 237 -7.23 5.82 23.90
N HIS A 238 -6.18 6.37 24.50
CA HIS A 238 -5.21 5.63 25.32
C HIS A 238 -5.85 5.01 26.57
N GLN A 239 -6.75 5.72 27.26
CA GLN A 239 -7.39 5.19 28.48
C GLN A 239 -8.27 3.97 28.20
N LYS A 240 -8.94 3.94 27.04
CA LYS A 240 -9.83 2.83 26.64
C LYS A 240 -9.11 1.77 25.82
N MET A 241 -7.87 2.02 25.39
CA MET A 241 -7.10 1.15 24.50
C MET A 241 -7.89 0.80 23.22
N SER A 242 -8.64 1.77 22.68
CA SER A 242 -9.57 1.56 21.58
C SER A 242 -9.39 2.59 20.47
N TRP A 243 -9.79 2.21 19.27
CA TRP A 243 -9.84 3.07 18.09
C TRP A 243 -11.29 3.37 17.72
N TYR A 244 -11.51 4.55 17.17
CA TYR A 244 -12.78 4.92 16.54
C TYR A 244 -12.54 6.01 15.49
N PHE A 245 -13.43 6.08 14.50
CA PHE A 245 -13.45 7.16 13.53
C PHE A 245 -14.60 8.12 13.85
N LYS A 246 -14.31 9.42 13.82
CA LYS A 246 -15.31 10.47 14.01
C LYS A 246 -15.39 11.31 12.74
N THR A 247 -16.55 11.31 12.08
CA THR A 247 -16.85 12.22 10.97
C THR A 247 -16.99 13.66 11.47
N VAL A 248 -16.69 14.62 10.61
CA VAL A 248 -17.02 16.03 10.88
C VAL A 248 -18.49 16.25 10.49
N ASP A 249 -19.28 16.90 11.36
CA ASP A 249 -20.65 17.29 11.02
C ASP A 249 -20.61 18.38 9.93
N ASN A 250 -21.34 18.15 8.82
CA ASN A 250 -21.34 18.91 7.56
C ASN A 250 -20.04 18.82 6.72
N PRO A 251 -19.83 17.72 5.97
CA PRO A 251 -18.94 17.77 4.80
C PRO A 251 -19.51 18.82 3.83
N ILE A 252 -18.68 19.76 3.39
CA ILE A 252 -19.13 20.75 2.41
C ILE A 252 -19.10 20.03 1.07
N LEU A 253 -20.19 19.34 0.74
CA LEU A 253 -20.46 18.84 -0.60
C LEU A 253 -20.54 20.07 -1.55
N PHE A 254 -19.50 20.30 -2.33
CA PHE A 254 -19.55 21.18 -3.49
C PHE A 254 -19.81 20.36 -4.75
#